data_AF-A0A7S2WTS8-F1
#
_entry.id   AF-A0A7S2WTS8-F1
#
_cell.length_a   1.000
_cell.length_b   1.000
_cell.length_c   1.000
_cell.angle_alpha   90.00
_cell.angle_beta   90.00
_cell.angle_gamma   90.00
#
_symmetry.space_group_name_H-M   'P 1'
#
loop_
_entity.id
_entity.type
_entity.pdbx_description
1 polymer ?
#
loop_
_entity_poly.entity_id
_entity_poly.type
_entity_poly.pdbx_seq_one_letter_code
_entity_poly.pdbx_strand_id
1 'polypeptide(L)'
;AHLFAVHGHEWGLFSDPLPQYSGGLLVLAEDLARRLLPAFDTPTGIPVGSVNLRTGVVDDEPVASLAGAGSLYLEWGALSHLTGNASYGAAARGAVVALFNY
;
A
#
# COMPACT_ATOMS: atom_id res chain seq x y z
N ALA A 1 -7.31 -8.13 5.81
CA ALA A 1 -7.12 -9.03 6.97
C ALA A 1 -7.21 -8.29 8.31
N HIS A 2 -6.38 -7.26 8.57
CA HIS A 2 -6.49 -6.44 9.80
C HIS A 2 -7.90 -5.90 10.06
N LEU A 3 -8.50 -5.24 9.04
CA LEU A 3 -9.86 -4.69 9.15
C LEU A 3 -10.90 -5.73 9.56
N PHE A 4 -10.87 -6.93 8.97
CA PHE A 4 -11.78 -8.03 9.32
C PHE A 4 -11.53 -8.56 10.73
N ALA A 5 -10.27 -8.63 11.16
CA ALA A 5 -9.92 -9.13 12.48
C ALA A 5 -10.39 -8.18 13.60
N VAL A 6 -10.44 -6.88 13.34
CA VAL A 6 -10.87 -5.85 14.31
C VAL A 6 -12.37 -5.56 14.22
N HIS A 7 -12.91 -5.39 13.01
CA HIS A 7 -14.27 -4.88 12.78
C HIS A 7 -15.23 -5.93 12.20
N GLY A 8 -14.77 -7.16 11.91
CA GLY A 8 -15.62 -8.17 11.26
C GLY A 8 -16.86 -8.55 12.07
N HIS A 9 -16.80 -8.43 13.40
CA HIS A 9 -17.96 -8.56 14.27
C HIS A 9 -18.98 -7.43 14.08
N GLU A 10 -18.53 -6.19 13.95
CA GLU A 10 -19.39 -5.01 13.74
C GLU A 10 -20.13 -5.07 12.39
N TRP A 11 -19.54 -5.75 11.41
CA TRP A 11 -20.13 -5.95 10.09
C TRP A 11 -20.99 -7.23 9.99
N GLY A 12 -21.17 -7.95 11.09
CA GLY A 12 -21.92 -9.21 11.12
C GLY A 12 -21.27 -10.36 10.36
N LEU A 13 -19.96 -10.27 10.05
CA LEU A 13 -19.21 -11.33 9.38
C LEU A 13 -18.74 -12.42 10.36
N PHE A 14 -18.51 -12.06 11.63
CA PHE A 14 -18.11 -12.98 12.69
C PHE A 14 -18.94 -12.75 13.96
N SER A 15 -19.10 -13.79 14.76
CA SER A 15 -19.91 -13.77 15.99
C SER A 15 -19.27 -12.97 17.12
N ASP A 16 -17.95 -12.92 17.17
CA ASP A 16 -17.18 -12.21 18.21
C ASP A 16 -15.91 -11.59 17.59
N PRO A 17 -15.38 -10.49 18.17
CA PRO A 17 -14.05 -9.99 17.82
C PRO A 17 -12.98 -11.06 18.06
N LEU A 18 -11.91 -11.07 17.25
CA LEU A 18 -10.81 -12.01 17.46
C LEU A 18 -10.00 -11.61 18.70
N PRO A 19 -10.17 -12.28 19.87
CA PRO A 19 -9.70 -11.74 21.15
C PRO A 19 -8.17 -11.74 21.27
N GLN A 20 -7.50 -12.54 20.45
CA GLN A 20 -6.03 -12.70 20.43
C GLN A 20 -5.36 -11.80 19.38
N TYR A 21 -6.13 -11.08 18.56
CA TYR A 21 -5.55 -10.27 17.50
C TYR A 21 -5.11 -8.90 18.04
N SER A 22 -3.79 -8.66 18.02
CA SER A 22 -3.17 -7.45 18.56
C SER A 22 -2.72 -6.44 17.50
N GLY A 23 -3.21 -6.55 16.26
CA GLY A 23 -2.87 -5.60 15.20
C GLY A 23 -1.57 -5.90 14.43
N GLY A 24 -0.87 -7.00 14.72
CA GLY A 24 0.43 -7.32 14.08
C GLY A 24 0.43 -7.32 12.54
N LEU A 25 -0.70 -7.63 11.88
CA LEU A 25 -0.79 -7.54 10.42
C LEU A 25 -0.76 -6.10 9.91
N LEU A 26 -1.27 -5.12 10.66
CA LEU A 26 -1.15 -3.70 10.29
C LEU A 26 0.31 -3.24 10.37
N VAL A 27 1.01 -3.64 11.44
CA VAL A 27 2.44 -3.36 11.61
C VAL A 27 3.27 -3.92 10.45
N LEU A 28 3.02 -5.18 10.06
CA LEU A 28 3.72 -5.79 8.92
C LEU A 28 3.32 -5.14 7.58
N ALA A 29 2.06 -4.74 7.41
CA ALA A 29 1.61 -4.04 6.21
C ALA A 29 2.28 -2.68 6.06
N GLU A 30 2.42 -1.92 7.16
CA GLU A 30 3.11 -0.64 7.19
C GLU A 30 4.61 -0.80 6.89
N ASP A 31 5.29 -1.79 7.49
CA ASP A 31 6.70 -2.06 7.19
C ASP A 31 6.91 -2.43 5.71
N LEU A 32 6.02 -3.25 5.15
CA LEU A 32 6.06 -3.59 3.73
C LEU A 32 5.86 -2.35 2.85
N ALA A 33 4.82 -1.56 3.10
CA ALA A 33 4.54 -0.37 2.30
C ALA A 33 5.68 0.65 2.38
N ARG A 34 6.30 0.82 3.55
CA ARG A 34 7.49 1.69 3.71
C ARG A 34 8.66 1.24 2.83
N ARG A 35 8.85 -0.07 2.65
CA ARG A 35 9.90 -0.62 1.76
C ARG A 35 9.54 -0.54 0.29
N LEU A 36 8.24 -0.51 -0.04
CA LEU A 36 7.75 -0.34 -1.40
C LEU A 36 7.72 1.13 -1.85
N LEU A 37 7.60 2.08 -0.92
CA LEU A 37 7.47 3.52 -1.18
C LEU A 37 8.54 4.09 -2.12
N PRO A 38 9.83 3.69 -2.06
CA PRO A 38 10.85 4.17 -2.99
C PRO A 38 10.56 3.87 -4.46
N ALA A 39 9.73 2.86 -4.77
CA ALA A 39 9.36 2.56 -6.15
C ALA A 39 8.62 3.72 -6.83
N PHE A 40 7.95 4.58 -6.06
CA PHE A 40 7.17 5.73 -6.53
C PHE A 40 8.00 7.00 -6.68
N ASP A 41 9.26 7.01 -6.25
CA ASP A 41 10.16 8.15 -6.37
C ASP A 41 10.75 8.23 -7.79
N THR A 42 9.88 8.53 -8.75
CA THR A 42 10.22 8.67 -10.16
C THR A 42 9.83 10.07 -10.66
N PRO A 43 10.49 10.59 -11.70
CA PRO A 43 10.15 11.92 -12.24
C PRO A 43 8.69 12.07 -12.69
N THR A 44 8.05 10.96 -13.07
CA THR A 44 6.65 10.93 -13.52
C THR A 44 5.66 10.63 -12.39
N GLY A 45 6.14 10.12 -11.24
CA GLY A 45 5.29 9.57 -10.18
C GLY A 45 4.67 8.21 -10.51
N ILE A 46 4.96 7.64 -11.68
CA ILE A 46 4.58 6.25 -12.03
C ILE A 46 5.66 5.33 -11.47
N PRO A 47 5.31 4.32 -10.65
CA PRO A 47 6.31 3.52 -9.98
C PRO A 47 7.09 2.61 -10.93
N VAL A 48 8.30 2.25 -10.52
CA VAL A 48 9.08 1.17 -11.15
C VAL A 48 8.49 -0.21 -10.83
N GLY A 49 8.82 -1.22 -11.65
CA GLY A 49 8.22 -2.55 -11.61
C GLY A 49 8.59 -3.37 -10.38
N SER A 50 9.82 -3.21 -9.90
CA SER A 50 10.34 -4.02 -8.79
C SER A 50 11.11 -3.18 -7.79
N VAL A 51 11.16 -3.66 -6.56
CA VAL A 51 11.97 -3.08 -5.49
C VAL A 51 12.55 -4.19 -4.64
N ASN A 52 13.82 -4.07 -4.29
CA ASN A 52 14.41 -4.96 -3.31
C ASN A 52 14.01 -4.49 -1.90
N LEU A 53 13.29 -5.32 -1.16
CA LEU A 53 12.79 -4.96 0.19
C LEU A 53 13.90 -4.66 1.23
N ARG A 54 15.15 -5.03 0.95
CA ARG A 54 16.30 -4.74 1.82
C ARG A 54 17.14 -3.58 1.29
N THR A 55 17.36 -3.49 -0.02
CA THR A 55 18.32 -2.55 -0.62
C THR A 55 17.68 -1.44 -1.44
N GLY A 56 16.36 -1.44 -1.63
CA GLY A 56 15.64 -0.43 -2.39
C GLY A 56 15.57 -0.71 -3.89
N VAL A 57 15.33 0.35 -4.66
CA VAL A 57 15.27 0.31 -6.12
C VAL A 57 16.68 0.23 -6.68
N VAL A 58 16.87 -0.56 -7.74
CA VAL A 58 18.13 -0.63 -8.48
C VAL A 58 18.10 0.37 -9.65
N ASP A 59 19.27 0.84 -10.05
CA ASP A 59 19.40 1.67 -11.25
C ASP A 59 18.85 0.93 -12.48
N ASP A 60 18.21 1.66 -13.39
CA ASP A 60 17.58 1.16 -14.62
C ASP A 60 16.40 0.18 -14.45
N GLU A 61 15.76 0.10 -13.28
CA GLU A 61 14.51 -0.67 -13.14
C GLU A 61 13.39 -0.07 -14.03
N PRO A 62 12.73 -0.87 -14.89
CA PRO A 62 11.68 -0.38 -15.78
C PRO A 62 10.44 0.10 -15.02
N VAL A 63 9.71 1.04 -15.64
CA VAL A 63 8.39 1.47 -15.14
C VAL A 63 7.45 0.26 -15.07
N ALA A 64 6.63 0.21 -14.02
CA ALA A 64 5.67 -0.85 -13.81
C ALA A 64 4.62 -0.92 -14.93
N SER A 65 4.00 -2.08 -15.11
CA SER A 65 2.81 -2.21 -15.96
C SER A 65 1.68 -1.31 -15.45
N LEU A 66 0.73 -0.96 -16.33
CA LEU A 66 -0.47 -0.19 -15.97
C LEU A 66 -1.20 -0.80 -14.76
N ALA A 67 -1.34 -2.12 -14.74
CA ALA A 67 -1.96 -2.82 -13.63
C ALA A 67 -1.13 -2.70 -12.33
N GLY A 68 0.20 -2.83 -12.42
CA GLY A 68 1.10 -2.72 -11.28
C GLY A 68 1.14 -1.31 -10.66
N ALA A 69 1.10 -0.28 -11.50
CA ALA A 69 1.08 1.12 -11.06
C ALA A 69 -0.32 1.58 -10.59
N GLY A 70 -1.40 1.07 -11.20
CA GLY A 70 -2.76 1.56 -10.96
C GLY A 70 -3.54 0.83 -9.86
N SER A 71 -3.11 -0.36 -9.43
CA SER A 71 -3.93 -1.23 -8.57
C SER A 71 -3.55 -1.22 -7.08
N LEU A 72 -2.94 -0.13 -6.60
CA LEU A 72 -2.59 0.04 -5.18
C LEU A 72 -3.45 1.09 -4.46
N TYR A 73 -4.37 1.75 -5.17
CA TYR A 73 -5.11 2.90 -4.67
C TYR A 73 -5.93 2.59 -3.41
N LEU A 74 -6.62 1.45 -3.38
CA LEU A 74 -7.48 1.07 -2.26
C LEU A 74 -6.65 0.60 -1.05
N GLU A 75 -5.64 -0.21 -1.30
CA GLU A 75 -4.77 -0.79 -0.29
C GLU A 75 -3.99 0.30 0.44
N TRP A 76 -3.38 1.21 -0.30
CA TRP A 76 -2.56 2.29 0.25
C TRP A 76 -3.41 3.42 0.82
N GLY A 77 -4.60 3.65 0.28
CA GLY A 77 -5.60 4.54 0.88
C GLY A 77 -6.06 4.03 2.26
N ALA A 78 -6.42 2.74 2.35
CA ALA A 78 -6.80 2.12 3.61
C ALA A 78 -5.64 2.11 4.62
N LEU A 79 -4.42 1.81 4.17
CA LEU A 79 -3.24 1.87 5.03
C LEU A 79 -3.00 3.27 5.59
N SER A 80 -3.15 4.31 4.75
CA SER A 80 -2.99 5.70 5.21
C SER A 80 -4.03 6.07 6.26
N HIS A 81 -5.27 5.64 6.08
CA HIS A 81 -6.32 5.86 7.05
C HIS A 81 -6.03 5.17 8.39
N LEU A 82 -5.56 3.91 8.35
CA LEU A 82 -5.31 3.10 9.54
C LEU A 82 -4.03 3.50 10.30
N THR A 83 -3.00 3.98 9.59
CA THR A 83 -1.71 4.37 10.19
C THR A 83 -1.62 5.86 10.50
N GLY A 84 -2.49 6.69 9.90
CA GLY A 84 -2.39 8.15 9.95
C GLY A 84 -1.31 8.74 9.03
N ASN A 85 -0.58 7.91 8.29
CA ASN A 85 0.48 8.35 7.38
C ASN A 85 -0.07 8.52 5.95
N ALA A 86 -0.20 9.77 5.51
CA ALA A 86 -0.76 10.11 4.20
C ALA A 86 0.15 9.75 3.00
N SER A 87 1.44 9.46 3.21
CA SER A 87 2.40 9.22 2.12
C SER A 87 2.00 8.07 1.21
N TYR A 88 1.41 7.00 1.75
CA TYR A 88 0.97 5.86 0.95
C TYR A 88 -0.18 6.25 0.00
N GLY A 89 -1.25 6.81 0.54
CA GLY A 89 -2.41 7.22 -0.26
C GLY A 89 -2.05 8.29 -1.28
N ALA A 90 -1.16 9.22 -0.92
CA ALA A 90 -0.65 10.24 -1.83
C ALA A 90 0.14 9.63 -3.00
N ALA A 91 1.04 8.67 -2.73
CA ALA A 91 1.82 7.99 -3.76
C ALA A 91 0.93 7.19 -4.73
N ALA A 92 0.01 6.38 -4.20
CA ALA A 92 -0.89 5.58 -5.03
C ALA A 92 -1.85 6.46 -5.85
N ARG A 93 -2.37 7.55 -5.28
CA ARG A 93 -3.16 8.55 -6.01
C ARG A 93 -2.33 9.24 -7.09
N GLY A 94 -1.11 9.63 -6.76
CA GLY A 94 -0.17 10.25 -7.68
C GLY A 94 0.07 9.38 -8.90
N ALA A 95 0.35 8.09 -8.70
CA ALA A 95 0.56 7.13 -9.79
C ALA A 95 -0.67 7.01 -10.70
N VAL A 96 -1.88 6.88 -10.15
CA VAL A 96 -3.12 6.80 -10.94
C VAL A 96 -3.35 8.08 -11.76
N VAL A 97 -3.11 9.25 -11.15
CA VAL A 97 -3.23 10.54 -11.84
C VAL A 97 -2.16 10.66 -12.94
N ALA A 98 -0.93 10.23 -12.67
CA ALA A 98 0.16 10.26 -13.65
C ALA A 98 -0.15 9.35 -14.85
N LEU A 99 -0.65 8.13 -14.62
CA LEU A 99 -1.09 7.21 -15.67
C LEU A 99 -2.19 7.78 -16.56
N PHE A 100 -3.08 8.62 -16.02
CA PHE A 100 -4.16 9.25 -16.80
C PHE A 100 -3.67 10.41 -17.68
N ASN A 101 -2.60 11.09 -17.26
CA ASN A 101 -2.08 12.28 -17.95
C ASN A 101 -0.95 11.96 -18.94
N TYR A 102 -0.56 10.70 -19.05
CA TYR A 102 0.47 10.21 -19.97
C TYR A 102 -0.15 9.71 -21.28
#